data_AF-A0A6L6BBX8-F1
#
_entry.id   AF-A0A6L6BBX8-F1
#
_cell.length_a   1.000
_cell.length_b   1.000
_cell.length_c   1.000
_cell.angle_alpha   90.00
_cell.angle_beta   90.00
_cell.angle_gamma   90.00
#
_symmetry.space_group_name_H-M   'P 1'
#
loop_
_entity.id
_entity.type
_entity.pdbx_description
1 polymer ?
#
loop_
_entity_poly.entity_id
_entity_poly.type
_entity_poly.pdbx_seq_one_letter_code
_entity_poly.pdbx_strand_id
1 'polypeptide(L)'
;MAIRYESGSTYFPGYETNESKIEYISAEEVARRSLVNRREITLLDDESVMKVAALLAERTRKPDFWIRSAITTLDRFSREVCNSDLASALESAKKDSLLAELMIEKFLSLHSDLTNVQLASLLFGPKLWFSLNGVDIPWSVHSSSEQQVHIANSKARDFNPAVRLLMLSLVGTGLTYEEVATIKVKDAGSIDKSGKLVPNHLSSPLAIEFTTPEGVFITFLGEEARAVLVEQLTERGAKADDLLFADKDQLEKFKERADARGKAIIETVNDVNVTLCKTVGDFFLQWGVPGANFYKENGLPQPDYYHEMEIPKDK
;
A
#
# COMPACT_ATOMS: atom_id res chain seq x y z
N MET A 1 22.13 5.88 6.71
CA MET A 1 21.39 6.88 7.53
C MET A 1 20.59 6.11 8.57
N ALA A 2 20.46 6.60 9.81
CA ALA A 2 19.63 5.94 10.81
C ALA A 2 18.18 6.46 10.71
N ILE A 3 17.22 5.55 10.55
CA ILE A 3 15.80 5.83 10.36
C ILE A 3 15.09 5.66 11.70
N ARG A 4 14.22 6.62 12.03
CA ARG A 4 13.28 6.51 13.12
C ARG A 4 12.23 5.45 12.77
N TYR A 5 12.31 4.29 13.41
CA TYR A 5 11.39 3.18 13.21
C TYR A 5 10.57 2.94 14.47
N GLU A 6 9.26 2.86 14.33
CA GLU A 6 8.34 2.55 15.43
C GLU A 6 7.94 1.08 15.36
N SER A 7 8.48 0.25 16.25
CA SER A 7 8.12 -1.16 16.34
C SER A 7 6.93 -1.36 17.29
N GLY A 8 5.98 -2.22 16.91
CA GLY A 8 4.91 -2.68 17.80
C GLY A 8 3.55 -1.99 17.64
N SER A 9 3.40 -1.00 16.73
CA SER A 9 2.10 -0.39 16.47
C SER A 9 1.31 -1.18 15.40
N THR A 10 0.37 -2.01 15.84
CA THR A 10 -0.74 -2.40 14.97
C THR A 10 -1.63 -1.18 14.78
N TYR A 11 -1.48 -0.48 13.66
CA TYR A 11 -2.36 0.66 13.37
C TYR A 11 -3.76 0.18 12.99
N PHE A 12 -4.60 0.02 14.00
CA PHE A 12 -6.04 0.19 13.87
C PHE A 12 -6.41 1.46 14.62
N PRO A 13 -7.09 2.44 13.98
CA PRO A 13 -7.64 3.58 14.71
C PRO A 13 -8.51 3.07 15.87
N GLY A 14 -8.08 3.33 17.11
CA GLY A 14 -8.77 2.88 18.34
C GLY A 14 -8.24 1.61 19.00
N TYR A 15 -7.18 0.97 18.49
CA TYR A 15 -6.54 -0.20 19.10
C TYR A 15 -5.01 -0.04 19.16
N GLU A 16 -4.53 0.80 20.06
CA GLU A 16 -3.11 0.85 20.42
C GLU A 16 -2.82 -0.28 21.40
N THR A 17 -2.35 -1.42 20.90
CA THR A 17 -1.98 -2.57 21.75
C THR A 17 -0.50 -2.91 21.54
N ASN A 18 0.34 -2.13 22.21
CA ASN A 18 1.69 -2.43 22.75
C ASN A 18 2.49 -1.12 22.85
N GLU A 19 3.36 -1.01 23.85
CA GLU A 19 4.26 0.14 24.00
C GLU A 19 5.09 0.29 22.71
N SER A 20 4.86 1.38 21.97
CA SER A 20 5.60 1.63 20.76
C SER A 20 7.03 2.02 21.11
N LYS A 21 8.00 1.29 20.55
CA LYS A 21 9.42 1.57 20.77
C LYS A 21 9.99 2.26 19.54
N ILE A 22 10.54 3.45 19.76
CA ILE A 22 11.25 4.20 18.73
C ILE A 22 12.71 3.74 18.71
N GLU A 23 13.15 3.23 17.56
CA GLU A 23 14.53 2.81 17.32
C GLU A 23 15.14 3.59 16.15
N TYR A 24 16.46 3.75 16.16
CA TYR A 24 17.22 4.38 15.09
C TYR A 24 18.08 3.31 14.41
N ILE A 25 17.57 2.74 13.33
CA ILE A 25 18.17 1.59 12.63
C ILE A 25 18.38 1.88 11.15
N SER A 26 19.22 1.10 10.46
CA SER A 26 19.45 1.31 9.02
C SER A 26 18.20 0.99 8.20
N ALA A 27 18.12 1.52 6.98
CA ALA A 27 17.09 1.19 6.00
C ALA A 27 16.98 -0.31 5.73
N GLU A 28 18.12 -0.98 5.63
CA GLU A 28 18.22 -2.41 5.42
C GLU A 28 17.66 -3.20 6.60
N GLU A 29 17.93 -2.76 7.83
CA GLU A 29 17.39 -3.41 9.03
C GLU A 29 15.87 -3.21 9.14
N VAL A 30 15.36 -2.02 8.82
CA VAL A 30 13.91 -1.79 8.70
C VAL A 30 13.32 -2.75 7.67
N ALA A 31 13.92 -2.85 6.48
CA ALA A 31 13.45 -3.73 5.42
C ALA A 31 13.39 -5.21 5.85
N ARG A 32 14.43 -5.71 6.53
CA ARG A 32 14.46 -7.07 7.05
C ARG A 32 13.35 -7.29 8.09
N ARG A 33 13.18 -6.36 9.03
CA ARG A 33 12.12 -6.40 10.05
C ARG A 33 10.72 -6.37 9.46
N SER A 34 10.50 -5.57 8.42
CA SER A 34 9.23 -5.50 7.71
C SER A 34 8.81 -6.86 7.12
N LEU A 35 9.75 -7.75 6.83
CA LEU A 35 9.51 -9.07 6.23
C LEU A 35 9.77 -10.24 7.20
N VAL A 36 10.01 -10.00 8.49
CA VAL A 36 10.18 -11.09 9.48
C VAL A 36 8.97 -12.03 9.43
N ASN A 37 9.24 -13.34 9.49
CA ASN A 37 8.26 -14.43 9.37
C ASN A 37 7.52 -14.50 8.02
N ARG A 38 8.00 -13.79 7.00
CA ARG A 38 7.49 -13.90 5.63
C ARG A 38 8.50 -14.63 4.76
N ARG A 39 8.01 -15.46 3.84
CA ARG A 39 8.88 -16.17 2.89
C ARG A 39 9.65 -15.20 1.99
N GLU A 40 9.09 -14.02 1.71
CA GLU A 40 9.70 -13.06 0.80
C GLU A 40 10.95 -12.38 1.37
N ILE A 41 11.28 -12.61 2.64
CA ILE A 41 12.51 -12.10 3.25
C ILE A 41 13.78 -12.55 2.50
N THR A 42 13.76 -13.73 1.88
CA THR A 42 14.89 -14.26 1.10
C THR A 42 15.17 -13.45 -0.17
N LEU A 43 14.19 -12.71 -0.70
CA LEU A 43 14.42 -11.84 -1.85
C LEU A 43 15.33 -10.65 -1.49
N LEU A 44 15.45 -10.29 -0.21
CA LEU A 44 16.33 -9.20 0.24
C LEU A 44 17.82 -9.52 0.10
N ASP A 45 18.19 -10.77 -0.22
CA ASP A 45 19.58 -11.13 -0.52
C ASP A 45 20.02 -10.67 -1.92
N ASP A 46 19.06 -10.33 -2.81
CA ASP A 46 19.31 -9.65 -4.07
C ASP A 46 19.44 -8.14 -3.85
N GLU A 47 20.59 -7.56 -4.21
CA GLU A 47 20.88 -6.13 -4.03
C GLU A 47 19.85 -5.22 -4.73
N SER A 48 19.33 -5.64 -5.88
CA SER A 48 18.34 -4.87 -6.64
C SER A 48 17.00 -4.79 -5.92
N VAL A 49 16.67 -5.81 -5.13
CA VAL A 49 15.46 -5.87 -4.30
C VAL A 49 15.67 -5.13 -2.99
N MET A 50 16.82 -5.32 -2.34
CA MET A 50 17.18 -4.57 -1.13
C MET A 50 17.14 -3.06 -1.40
N LYS A 51 17.59 -2.60 -2.57
CA LYS A 51 17.48 -1.20 -2.99
C LYS A 51 16.04 -0.67 -2.94
N VAL A 52 15.06 -1.46 -3.39
CA VAL A 52 13.63 -1.07 -3.35
C VAL A 52 13.16 -0.97 -1.90
N ALA A 53 13.43 -2.00 -1.10
CA ALA A 53 12.97 -2.06 0.27
C ALA A 53 13.60 -0.98 1.15
N ALA A 54 14.90 -0.71 0.98
CA ALA A 54 15.64 0.34 1.66
C ALA A 54 15.10 1.73 1.28
N LEU A 55 14.80 1.99 0.01
CA LEU A 55 14.17 3.25 -0.37
C LEU A 55 12.82 3.44 0.32
N LEU A 56 11.97 2.41 0.31
CA LEU A 56 10.66 2.50 0.97
C LEU A 56 10.82 2.69 2.48
N ALA A 57 11.82 2.07 3.11
CA ALA A 57 12.18 2.30 4.50
C ALA A 57 12.54 3.77 4.77
N GLU A 58 13.36 4.38 3.91
CA GLU A 58 13.84 5.76 4.08
C GLU A 58 12.77 6.81 3.76
N ARG A 59 11.95 6.54 2.76
CA ARG A 59 11.09 7.54 2.15
C ARG A 59 9.64 7.45 2.60
N THR A 60 9.20 6.40 3.27
CA THR A 60 7.80 6.27 3.71
C THR A 60 7.67 6.37 5.23
N ARG A 61 6.63 7.04 5.71
CA ARG A 61 6.37 7.18 7.16
C ARG A 61 6.05 5.84 7.84
N LYS A 62 5.39 4.93 7.13
CA LYS A 62 5.01 3.59 7.60
C LYS A 62 5.57 2.53 6.65
N PRO A 63 6.84 2.14 6.82
CA PRO A 63 7.56 1.36 5.83
C PRO A 63 7.08 -0.08 5.69
N ASP A 64 6.61 -0.70 6.78
CA ASP A 64 6.22 -2.11 6.77
C ASP A 64 5.15 -2.42 5.70
N PHE A 65 4.13 -1.57 5.59
CA PHE A 65 3.04 -1.76 4.63
C PHE A 65 3.53 -1.70 3.18
N TRP A 66 4.33 -0.68 2.85
CA TRP A 66 4.82 -0.47 1.50
C TRP A 66 5.86 -1.53 1.10
N ILE A 67 6.78 -1.87 2.00
CA ILE A 67 7.78 -2.92 1.77
C ILE A 67 7.09 -4.26 1.55
N ARG A 68 6.17 -4.66 2.43
CA ARG A 68 5.41 -5.91 2.26
C ARG A 68 4.66 -5.94 0.94
N SER A 69 4.00 -4.86 0.55
CA SER A 69 3.23 -4.79 -0.70
C SER A 69 4.13 -4.88 -1.94
N ALA A 70 5.22 -4.11 -1.97
CA ALA A 70 6.16 -4.11 -3.09
C ALA A 70 6.85 -5.45 -3.24
N ILE A 71 7.40 -6.00 -2.15
CA ILE A 71 8.19 -7.23 -2.23
C ILE A 71 7.30 -8.45 -2.47
N THR A 72 6.08 -8.50 -1.93
CA THR A 72 5.13 -9.60 -2.20
C THR A 72 4.73 -9.65 -3.67
N THR A 73 4.47 -8.49 -4.28
CA THR A 73 4.09 -8.42 -5.70
C THR A 73 5.28 -8.69 -6.61
N LEU A 74 6.50 -8.29 -6.21
CA LEU A 74 7.74 -8.62 -6.90
C LEU A 74 8.08 -10.12 -6.83
N ASP A 75 7.88 -10.79 -5.68
CA ASP A 75 8.03 -12.25 -5.56
C ASP A 75 7.14 -13.00 -6.55
N ARG A 76 5.88 -12.57 -6.66
CA ARG A 76 4.95 -13.19 -7.62
C ARG A 76 5.43 -13.01 -9.06
N PHE A 77 5.82 -11.79 -9.43
CA PHE A 77 6.37 -11.48 -10.75
C PHE A 77 7.63 -12.31 -11.05
N SER A 78 8.53 -12.42 -10.08
CA SER A 78 9.74 -13.24 -10.16
C SER A 78 9.43 -14.69 -10.53
N ARG A 79 8.50 -15.31 -9.80
CA ARG A 79 8.12 -16.73 -9.99
C ARG A 79 7.39 -16.96 -11.32
N GLU A 80 6.52 -16.05 -11.74
CA GLU A 80 5.65 -16.26 -12.90
C GLU A 80 6.28 -15.81 -14.24
N VAL A 81 7.15 -14.81 -14.22
CA VAL A 81 7.69 -14.20 -15.45
C VAL A 81 9.21 -14.28 -15.55
N CYS A 82 9.93 -14.16 -14.42
CA CYS A 82 11.40 -14.15 -14.40
C CYS A 82 12.03 -15.53 -14.12
N ASN A 83 11.26 -16.61 -14.08
CA ASN A 83 11.73 -17.95 -13.72
C ASN A 83 12.47 -18.00 -12.36
N SER A 84 12.07 -17.15 -11.42
CA SER A 84 12.74 -16.95 -10.12
C SER A 84 14.17 -16.39 -10.20
N ASP A 85 14.55 -15.80 -11.33
CA ASP A 85 15.86 -15.16 -11.56
C ASP A 85 15.69 -13.68 -11.91
N LEU A 86 15.52 -12.86 -10.87
CA LEU A 86 15.37 -11.40 -10.99
C LEU A 86 16.64 -10.75 -11.55
N ALA A 87 17.83 -11.22 -11.17
CA ALA A 87 19.10 -10.67 -11.62
C ALA A 87 19.25 -10.77 -13.15
N SER A 88 19.00 -11.96 -13.73
CA SER A 88 19.07 -12.13 -15.19
C SER A 88 17.97 -11.37 -15.93
N ALA A 89 16.77 -11.28 -15.35
CA ALA A 89 15.68 -10.49 -15.93
C ALA A 89 16.03 -8.99 -15.97
N LEU A 90 16.62 -8.47 -14.89
CA LEU A 90 17.05 -7.08 -14.79
C LEU A 90 18.17 -6.75 -15.77
N GLU A 91 19.18 -7.62 -15.88
CA GLU A 91 20.29 -7.41 -16.81
C GLU A 91 19.83 -7.43 -18.27
N SER A 92 18.84 -8.26 -18.59
CA SER A 92 18.18 -8.26 -19.90
C SER A 92 17.44 -6.93 -20.14
N ALA A 93 16.65 -6.50 -19.16
CA ALA A 93 15.87 -5.26 -19.24
C ALA A 93 16.73 -3.99 -19.32
N LYS A 94 17.90 -3.95 -18.69
CA LYS A 94 18.85 -2.82 -18.81
C LYS A 94 19.45 -2.70 -20.21
N LYS A 95 19.56 -3.80 -20.95
CA LYS A 95 20.06 -3.81 -22.33
C LYS A 95 19.00 -3.38 -23.32
N ASP A 96 17.74 -3.73 -23.04
CA ASP A 96 16.59 -3.40 -23.86
C ASP A 96 15.35 -3.19 -22.97
N SER A 97 14.95 -1.92 -22.80
CA SER A 97 13.78 -1.55 -21.99
C SER A 97 12.49 -2.18 -22.51
N LEU A 98 12.39 -2.51 -23.80
CA LEU A 98 11.22 -3.19 -24.36
C LEU A 98 11.01 -4.56 -23.71
N LEU A 99 12.08 -5.23 -23.27
CA LEU A 99 11.95 -6.50 -22.56
C LEU A 99 11.24 -6.34 -21.21
N ALA A 100 11.43 -5.22 -20.52
CA ALA A 100 10.71 -4.95 -19.27
C ALA A 100 9.21 -4.76 -19.53
N GLU A 101 8.86 -4.04 -20.59
CA GLU A 101 7.47 -3.86 -21.04
C GLU A 101 6.83 -5.21 -21.38
N LEU A 102 7.49 -6.03 -22.20
CA LEU A 102 7.01 -7.35 -22.58
C LEU A 102 6.86 -8.29 -21.37
N MET A 103 7.74 -8.21 -20.37
CA MET A 103 7.59 -8.96 -19.13
C MET A 103 6.37 -8.49 -18.32
N ILE A 104 6.13 -7.18 -18.24
CA ILE A 104 4.94 -6.60 -17.60
C ILE A 104 3.67 -7.05 -18.33
N GLU A 105 3.63 -6.96 -19.66
CA GLU A 105 2.50 -7.41 -20.48
C GLU A 105 2.24 -8.90 -20.30
N LYS A 106 3.29 -9.74 -20.31
CA LYS A 106 3.18 -11.17 -20.02
C LYS A 106 2.58 -11.38 -18.64
N PHE A 107 3.06 -10.67 -17.61
CA PHE A 107 2.52 -10.80 -16.25
C PHE A 107 1.04 -10.47 -16.21
N LEU A 108 0.62 -9.37 -16.82
CA LEU A 108 -0.79 -8.98 -16.90
C LEU A 108 -1.65 -10.00 -17.65
N SER A 109 -1.13 -10.57 -18.74
CA SER A 109 -1.86 -11.58 -19.52
C SER A 109 -2.15 -12.86 -18.74
N LEU A 110 -1.33 -13.20 -17.74
CA LEU A 110 -1.55 -14.35 -16.86
C LEU A 110 -2.68 -14.11 -15.83
N HIS A 111 -3.08 -12.85 -15.64
CA HIS A 111 -4.09 -12.42 -14.67
C HIS A 111 -5.25 -11.67 -15.35
N SER A 112 -5.63 -12.08 -16.57
CA SER A 112 -6.66 -11.41 -17.37
C SER A 112 -8.05 -11.40 -16.71
N ASP A 113 -8.27 -12.24 -15.72
CA ASP A 113 -9.49 -12.34 -14.92
C ASP A 113 -9.59 -11.27 -13.82
N LEU A 114 -8.52 -10.53 -13.53
CA LEU A 114 -8.48 -9.52 -12.48
C LEU A 114 -8.99 -8.15 -12.96
N THR A 115 -9.51 -7.38 -12.00
CA THR A 115 -9.89 -5.97 -12.22
C THR A 115 -8.66 -5.07 -12.41
N ASN A 116 -8.84 -3.91 -13.05
CA ASN A 116 -7.77 -2.91 -13.18
C ASN A 116 -7.13 -2.50 -11.83
N VAL A 117 -7.92 -2.45 -10.75
CA VAL A 117 -7.41 -2.12 -9.41
C VAL A 117 -6.46 -3.20 -8.89
N GLN A 118 -6.81 -4.47 -9.10
CA GLN A 118 -5.98 -5.61 -8.71
C GLN A 118 -4.73 -5.69 -9.59
N LEU A 119 -4.85 -5.47 -10.90
CA LEU A 119 -3.71 -5.43 -11.82
C LEU A 119 -2.72 -4.32 -11.46
N ALA A 120 -3.20 -3.10 -11.19
CA ALA A 120 -2.36 -2.00 -10.74
C ALA A 120 -1.65 -2.31 -9.42
N SER A 121 -2.33 -3.00 -8.49
CA SER A 121 -1.73 -3.45 -7.24
C SER A 121 -0.63 -4.50 -7.47
N LEU A 122 -0.83 -5.45 -8.40
CA LEU A 122 0.17 -6.45 -8.76
C LEU A 122 1.42 -5.83 -9.41
N LEU A 123 1.27 -4.74 -10.15
CA LEU A 123 2.39 -4.05 -10.79
C LEU A 123 3.19 -3.15 -9.84
N PHE A 124 2.75 -2.96 -8.60
CA PHE A 124 3.37 -2.06 -7.64
C PHE A 124 4.87 -2.37 -7.44
N GLY A 125 5.20 -3.60 -7.03
CA GLY A 125 6.58 -4.06 -6.85
C GLY A 125 7.40 -4.06 -8.13
N PRO A 126 6.96 -4.72 -9.21
CA PRO A 126 7.70 -4.79 -10.48
C PRO A 126 8.05 -3.42 -11.06
N LYS A 127 7.11 -2.46 -11.04
CA LYS A 127 7.37 -1.12 -11.58
C LYS A 127 8.40 -0.35 -10.75
N LEU A 128 8.26 -0.38 -9.43
CA LEU A 128 9.25 0.23 -8.54
C LEU A 128 10.63 -0.40 -8.72
N TRP A 129 10.69 -1.73 -8.82
CA TRP A 129 11.94 -2.47 -8.98
C TRP A 129 12.66 -2.12 -10.29
N PHE A 130 11.98 -2.15 -11.44
CA PHE A 130 12.59 -1.75 -12.72
C PHE A 130 13.09 -0.31 -12.68
N SER A 131 12.23 0.62 -12.27
CA SER A 131 12.56 2.05 -12.29
C SER A 131 13.73 2.39 -11.36
N LEU A 132 13.73 1.85 -10.15
CA LEU A 132 14.82 2.05 -9.20
C LEU A 132 16.14 1.44 -9.67
N ASN A 133 16.08 0.38 -10.46
CA ASN A 133 17.26 -0.24 -11.06
C ASN A 133 17.63 0.34 -12.43
N GLY A 134 17.05 1.49 -12.79
CA GLY A 134 17.44 2.28 -13.96
C GLY A 134 16.89 1.78 -15.28
N VAL A 135 15.88 0.91 -15.26
CA VAL A 135 15.14 0.48 -16.45
C VAL A 135 14.00 1.44 -16.67
N ASP A 136 13.91 2.00 -17.88
CA ASP A 136 12.80 2.85 -18.26
C ASP A 136 11.57 1.99 -18.55
N ILE A 137 10.45 2.31 -17.91
CA ILE A 137 9.19 1.57 -18.04
C ILE A 137 8.02 2.55 -18.09
N PRO A 138 6.95 2.24 -18.84
CA PRO A 138 5.76 3.05 -18.86
C PRO A 138 5.09 3.10 -17.48
N TRP A 139 4.99 4.30 -16.93
CA TRP A 139 4.17 4.60 -15.76
C TRP A 139 2.70 4.78 -16.10
N SER A 140 2.26 4.37 -17.29
CA SER A 140 0.87 4.42 -17.70
C SER A 140 0.00 3.35 -17.02
N VAL A 141 -1.29 3.62 -17.00
CA VAL A 141 -2.33 2.65 -16.61
C VAL A 141 -2.34 1.53 -17.64
N HIS A 142 -2.41 0.30 -17.15
CA HIS A 142 -2.64 -0.85 -18.01
C HIS A 142 -4.12 -1.23 -17.86
N SER A 143 -4.85 -1.25 -18.97
CA SER A 143 -6.27 -1.57 -18.98
C SER A 143 -6.47 -3.04 -19.37
N SER A 144 -7.24 -3.79 -18.58
CA SER A 144 -7.84 -5.03 -19.04
C SER A 144 -8.92 -4.72 -20.10
N SER A 145 -9.11 -5.63 -21.06
CA SER A 145 -10.18 -5.54 -22.06
C SER A 145 -11.58 -5.72 -21.46
N GLU A 146 -11.68 -6.27 -20.25
CA GLU A 146 -12.93 -6.48 -19.52
C GLU A 146 -12.94 -5.65 -18.24
N GLN A 147 -13.76 -4.58 -18.22
CA GLN A 147 -14.05 -3.83 -17.00
C GLN A 147 -14.93 -4.70 -16.08
N GLN A 148 -14.30 -5.48 -15.21
CA GLN A 148 -15.02 -6.06 -14.08
C GLN A 148 -15.38 -4.95 -13.10
N VAL A 149 -16.68 -4.75 -12.87
CA VAL A 149 -17.20 -3.77 -11.93
C VAL A 149 -16.91 -4.26 -10.51
N HIS A 150 -15.92 -3.66 -9.86
CA HIS A 150 -15.68 -3.88 -8.42
C HIS A 150 -16.94 -3.50 -7.61
N ILE A 151 -17.24 -4.18 -6.52
CA ILE A 151 -18.42 -3.88 -5.66
C ILE A 151 -18.42 -2.42 -5.18
N ALA A 152 -17.23 -1.82 -4.98
CA ALA A 152 -17.11 -0.38 -4.66
C ALA A 152 -17.56 0.56 -5.80
N ASN A 153 -17.62 0.07 -7.05
CA ASN A 153 -18.16 0.76 -8.22
C ASN A 153 -19.66 0.55 -8.41
N SER A 154 -20.38 0.06 -7.39
CA SER A 154 -21.83 0.06 -7.43
C SER A 154 -22.31 1.49 -7.68
N LYS A 155 -23.09 1.69 -8.76
CA LYS A 155 -23.72 2.97 -9.12
C LYS A 155 -24.84 3.36 -8.15
N ALA A 156 -24.81 2.87 -6.91
CA ALA A 156 -25.65 3.40 -5.86
C ALA A 156 -25.29 4.89 -5.75
N ARG A 157 -26.27 5.74 -6.04
CA ARG A 157 -26.16 7.19 -6.32
C ARG A 157 -25.66 8.06 -5.16
N ASP A 158 -25.01 7.47 -4.14
CA ASP A 158 -24.86 8.10 -2.84
C ASP A 158 -23.47 8.65 -2.55
N PHE A 159 -22.52 8.57 -3.50
CA PHE A 159 -21.16 9.01 -3.22
C PHE A 159 -20.66 10.09 -4.17
N ASN A 160 -20.49 11.30 -3.62
CA ASN A 160 -19.80 12.40 -4.28
C ASN A 160 -18.35 11.95 -4.59
N PRO A 161 -17.90 11.97 -5.86
CA PRO A 161 -16.57 11.50 -6.25
C PRO A 161 -15.41 12.13 -5.46
N ALA A 162 -15.50 13.41 -5.12
CA ALA A 162 -14.45 14.07 -4.34
C ALA A 162 -14.42 13.62 -2.87
N VAL A 163 -15.58 13.30 -2.28
CA VAL A 163 -15.65 12.69 -0.94
C VAL A 163 -15.09 11.26 -0.97
N ARG A 164 -15.37 10.50 -2.04
CA ARG A 164 -14.77 9.18 -2.30
C ARG A 164 -13.26 9.24 -2.37
N LEU A 165 -12.77 10.16 -3.19
CA LEU A 165 -11.34 10.39 -3.34
C LEU A 165 -10.71 10.68 -1.98
N LEU A 166 -11.27 11.62 -1.22
CA LEU A 166 -10.72 12.01 0.08
C LEU A 166 -10.66 10.83 1.05
N MET A 167 -11.76 10.06 1.18
CA MET A 167 -11.79 8.89 2.06
C MET A 167 -10.80 7.80 1.64
N LEU A 168 -10.77 7.43 0.35
CA LEU A 168 -9.85 6.42 -0.16
C LEU A 168 -8.40 6.86 -0.07
N SER A 169 -8.14 8.16 -0.21
CA SER A 169 -6.80 8.73 -0.07
C SER A 169 -6.32 8.59 1.36
N LEU A 170 -7.11 8.99 2.36
CA LEU A 170 -6.73 8.87 3.78
C LEU A 170 -6.48 7.42 4.16
N VAL A 171 -7.37 6.50 3.75
CA VAL A 171 -7.23 5.07 4.04
C VAL A 171 -6.03 4.45 3.32
N GLY A 172 -5.88 4.73 2.01
CA GLY A 172 -4.85 4.11 1.18
C GLY A 172 -3.44 4.66 1.38
N THR A 173 -3.32 5.90 1.86
CA THR A 173 -2.03 6.58 2.06
C THR A 173 -1.63 6.72 3.52
N GLY A 174 -2.59 6.64 4.45
CA GLY A 174 -2.38 6.97 5.85
C GLY A 174 -2.04 8.44 6.11
N LEU A 175 -2.37 9.34 5.17
CA LEU A 175 -2.25 10.80 5.35
C LEU A 175 -3.35 11.34 6.28
N THR A 176 -3.05 12.48 6.90
CA THR A 176 -4.01 13.30 7.66
C THR A 176 -4.72 14.30 6.74
N TYR A 177 -5.80 14.89 7.24
CA TYR A 177 -6.52 15.94 6.53
C TYR A 177 -5.66 17.17 6.28
N GLU A 178 -4.80 17.53 7.24
CA GLU A 178 -3.87 18.65 7.15
C GLU A 178 -2.82 18.41 6.06
N GLU A 179 -2.27 17.20 6.00
CA GLU A 179 -1.30 16.82 4.95
C GLU A 179 -1.97 16.88 3.58
N VAL A 180 -3.15 16.25 3.42
CA VAL A 180 -3.95 16.28 2.18
C VAL A 180 -4.25 17.71 1.71
N ALA A 181 -4.47 18.65 2.65
CA ALA A 181 -4.79 20.04 2.34
C ALA A 181 -3.63 20.85 1.74
N THR A 182 -2.41 20.32 1.77
CA THR A 182 -1.20 21.05 1.37
C THR A 182 -0.55 20.52 0.09
N ILE A 183 -0.90 19.29 -0.31
CA ILE A 183 -0.29 18.60 -1.44
C ILE A 183 -0.76 19.24 -2.75
N LYS A 184 0.18 19.54 -3.64
CA LYS A 184 -0.07 20.12 -4.95
C LYS A 184 0.00 19.07 -6.07
N VAL A 185 -0.52 19.41 -7.24
CA VAL A 185 -0.46 18.55 -8.43
C VAL A 185 0.97 18.13 -8.78
N LYS A 186 1.94 19.04 -8.66
CA LYS A 186 3.36 18.75 -8.93
C LYS A 186 4.01 17.80 -7.93
N ASP A 187 3.39 17.60 -6.77
CA ASP A 187 3.86 16.70 -5.71
C ASP A 187 3.33 15.27 -5.92
N ALA A 188 2.69 14.99 -7.07
CA ALA A 188 2.23 13.67 -7.48
C ALA A 188 2.87 13.22 -8.80
N GLY A 189 3.29 11.96 -8.87
CA GLY A 189 4.18 11.53 -9.95
C GLY A 189 4.57 10.06 -9.95
N SER A 190 5.61 9.78 -10.74
CA SER A 190 6.36 8.53 -10.70
C SER A 190 7.62 8.69 -9.84
N ILE A 191 8.31 7.59 -9.57
CA ILE A 191 9.59 7.59 -8.87
C ILE A 191 10.70 7.32 -9.89
N ASP A 192 11.80 8.08 -9.84
CA ASP A 192 12.98 7.84 -10.67
C ASP A 192 13.98 6.85 -10.05
N LYS A 193 15.06 6.55 -10.78
CA LYS A 193 16.14 5.65 -10.32
C LYS A 193 16.85 6.05 -9.02
N SER A 194 16.72 7.32 -8.61
CA SER A 194 17.27 7.86 -7.38
C SER A 194 16.26 7.90 -6.24
N GLY A 195 15.03 7.43 -6.49
CA GLY A 195 13.95 7.47 -5.51
C GLY A 195 13.30 8.85 -5.38
N LYS A 196 13.52 9.75 -6.34
CA LYS A 196 12.91 11.08 -6.35
C LYS A 196 11.61 11.07 -7.15
N LEU A 197 10.68 11.94 -6.73
CA LEU A 197 9.44 12.15 -7.45
C LEU A 197 9.71 12.87 -8.78
N VAL A 198 9.12 12.35 -9.86
CA VAL A 198 9.03 13.01 -11.17
C VAL A 198 7.57 13.40 -11.41
N PRO A 199 7.23 14.70 -11.51
CA PRO A 199 5.84 15.15 -11.63
C PRO A 199 5.12 14.54 -12.84
N ASN A 200 4.08 13.75 -12.56
CA ASN A 200 3.20 13.13 -13.54
C ASN A 200 1.98 12.54 -12.84
N HIS A 201 0.91 13.34 -12.70
CA HIS A 201 -0.32 12.95 -12.02
C HIS A 201 -1.10 11.80 -12.69
N LEU A 202 -0.68 11.38 -13.89
CA LEU A 202 -1.25 10.23 -14.60
C LEU A 202 -0.52 8.91 -14.29
N SER A 203 0.57 8.94 -13.51
CA SER A 203 1.39 7.77 -13.21
C SER A 203 0.62 6.70 -12.42
N SER A 204 0.86 5.43 -12.73
CA SER A 204 0.36 4.27 -11.98
C SER A 204 1.52 3.30 -11.70
N PRO A 205 1.85 3.01 -10.43
CA PRO A 205 1.27 3.58 -9.21
C PRO A 205 1.56 5.08 -9.09
N LEU A 206 0.65 5.84 -8.48
CA LEU A 206 0.83 7.28 -8.28
C LEU A 206 1.55 7.52 -6.95
N ALA A 207 2.81 7.94 -7.01
CA ALA A 207 3.52 8.41 -5.83
C ALA A 207 3.08 9.84 -5.48
N ILE A 208 3.01 10.14 -4.19
CA ILE A 208 2.69 11.45 -3.64
C ILE A 208 3.78 11.80 -2.63
N GLU A 209 4.46 12.91 -2.84
CA GLU A 209 5.41 13.48 -1.89
C GLU A 209 4.68 14.47 -0.96
N PHE A 210 4.98 14.41 0.34
CA PHE A 210 4.38 15.28 1.34
C PHE A 210 5.40 15.63 2.41
N THR A 211 5.25 16.82 3.01
CA THR A 211 6.15 17.32 4.05
C THR A 211 5.46 17.29 5.40
N THR A 212 6.18 16.80 6.40
CA THR A 212 5.78 16.81 7.81
C THR A 212 6.87 17.50 8.64
N PRO A 213 6.62 17.83 9.92
CA PRO A 213 7.69 18.29 10.81
C PRO A 213 8.86 17.30 10.94
N GLU A 214 8.63 16.01 10.67
CA GLU A 214 9.63 14.94 10.79
C GLU A 214 10.48 14.79 9.53
N GLY A 215 10.04 15.34 8.39
CA GLY A 215 10.74 15.26 7.11
C GLY A 215 9.82 15.19 5.91
N VAL A 216 10.44 14.96 4.75
CA VAL A 216 9.77 14.77 3.45
C VAL A 216 9.59 13.29 3.20
N PHE A 217 8.36 12.86 2.99
CA PHE A 217 7.98 11.46 2.79
C PHE A 217 7.24 11.26 1.48
N ILE A 218 7.18 10.02 1.03
CA ILE A 218 6.36 9.56 -0.07
C ILE A 218 5.31 8.57 0.44
N THR A 219 4.19 8.54 -0.25
CA THR A 219 3.14 7.53 -0.14
C THR A 219 2.61 7.22 -1.53
N PHE A 220 1.79 6.18 -1.69
CA PHE A 220 1.19 5.84 -2.97
C PHE A 220 -0.32 5.87 -2.91
N LEU A 221 -0.94 6.39 -3.96
CA LEU A 221 -2.38 6.40 -4.10
C LEU A 221 -2.83 5.13 -4.82
N GLY A 222 -3.75 4.38 -4.21
CA GLY A 222 -4.34 3.20 -4.83
C GLY A 222 -5.11 3.55 -6.12
N GLU A 223 -5.19 2.59 -7.04
CA GLU A 223 -5.72 2.81 -8.40
C GLU A 223 -7.15 3.38 -8.42
N GLU A 224 -8.01 2.97 -7.50
CA GLU A 224 -9.38 3.48 -7.41
C GLU A 224 -9.40 4.98 -7.07
N ALA A 225 -8.63 5.40 -6.06
CA ALA A 225 -8.51 6.81 -5.70
C ALA A 225 -7.80 7.60 -6.80
N ARG A 226 -6.76 7.02 -7.42
CA ARG A 226 -6.04 7.62 -8.54
C ARG A 226 -6.96 7.89 -9.74
N ALA A 227 -7.82 6.95 -10.11
CA ALA A 227 -8.74 7.13 -11.23
C ALA A 227 -9.70 8.31 -10.99
N VAL A 228 -10.28 8.39 -9.78
CA VAL A 228 -11.16 9.51 -9.39
C VAL A 228 -10.41 10.84 -9.34
N LEU A 229 -9.17 10.84 -8.84
CA LEU A 229 -8.30 12.02 -8.83
C LEU A 229 -8.05 12.55 -10.25
N VAL A 230 -7.70 11.68 -11.19
CA VAL A 230 -7.41 12.08 -12.58
C VAL A 230 -8.64 12.70 -13.25
N GLU A 231 -9.81 12.10 -13.06
CA GLU A 231 -11.09 12.65 -13.56
C GLU A 231 -11.31 14.06 -12.97
N GLN A 232 -11.20 14.21 -11.66
CA GLN A 232 -11.41 15.49 -10.98
C GLN A 232 -10.39 16.57 -11.39
N LEU A 233 -9.10 16.22 -11.55
CA LEU A 233 -8.08 17.16 -12.01
C LEU A 233 -8.35 17.63 -13.44
N THR A 234 -8.84 16.73 -14.29
CA THR A 234 -9.22 17.03 -15.68
C THR A 234 -10.42 17.98 -15.71
N GLU A 235 -11.46 17.70 -14.92
CA GLU A 235 -12.64 18.57 -14.81
C GLU A 235 -12.31 19.98 -14.29
N ARG A 236 -11.38 20.08 -13.33
CA ARG A 236 -10.91 21.36 -12.76
C ARG A 236 -9.97 22.13 -13.69
N GLY A 237 -9.39 21.49 -14.69
CA GLY A 237 -8.29 22.08 -15.47
C GLY A 237 -7.09 22.44 -14.60
N ALA A 238 -6.79 21.59 -13.60
CA ALA A 238 -5.81 21.88 -12.56
C ALA A 238 -4.37 21.98 -13.11
N LYS A 239 -3.61 22.92 -12.55
CA LYS A 239 -2.20 23.20 -12.87
C LYS A 239 -1.28 22.68 -11.78
N ALA A 240 0.03 22.68 -12.08
CA ALA A 240 1.07 22.16 -11.20
C ALA A 240 1.06 22.69 -9.76
N ASP A 241 0.72 23.97 -9.55
CA ASP A 241 0.69 24.61 -8.24
C ASP A 241 -0.67 24.55 -7.53
N ASP A 242 -1.69 24.03 -8.18
CA ASP A 242 -3.02 23.84 -7.59
C ASP A 242 -3.02 22.67 -6.62
N LEU A 243 -3.99 22.66 -5.69
CA LEU A 243 -4.15 21.57 -4.72
C LEU A 243 -4.59 20.28 -5.41
N LEU A 244 -3.95 19.17 -5.04
CA LEU A 244 -4.14 17.86 -5.66
C LEU A 244 -5.59 17.38 -5.51
N PHE A 245 -6.11 17.31 -4.29
CA PHE A 245 -7.36 16.61 -3.99
C PHE A 245 -8.62 17.46 -4.14
N ALA A 246 -8.56 18.75 -3.80
CA ALA A 246 -9.70 19.66 -3.91
C ALA A 246 -9.24 21.11 -3.79
N ASP A 247 -10.03 22.05 -4.30
CA ASP A 247 -9.81 23.46 -4.02
C ASP A 247 -10.07 23.76 -2.53
N LYS A 248 -9.41 24.79 -1.99
CA LYS A 248 -9.45 25.11 -0.56
C LYS A 248 -10.87 25.26 -0.01
N ASP A 249 -11.76 25.90 -0.76
CA ASP A 249 -13.14 26.16 -0.36
C ASP A 249 -14.04 24.91 -0.42
N GLN A 250 -13.61 23.88 -1.16
CA GLN A 250 -14.32 22.61 -1.27
C GLN A 250 -13.83 21.60 -0.23
N LEU A 251 -12.56 21.68 0.14
CA LEU A 251 -11.92 20.68 1.01
C LEU A 251 -12.61 20.56 2.36
N GLU A 252 -12.92 21.67 3.06
CA GLU A 252 -13.62 21.61 4.37
C GLU A 252 -14.99 20.93 4.28
N LYS A 253 -15.75 21.22 3.22
CA LYS A 253 -17.04 20.53 2.98
C LYS A 253 -16.86 19.04 2.71
N PHE A 254 -15.77 18.66 2.06
CA PHE A 254 -15.46 17.26 1.81
C PHE A 254 -14.99 16.54 3.08
N LYS A 255 -14.23 17.22 3.96
CA LYS A 255 -13.82 16.70 5.27
C LYS A 255 -15.04 16.35 6.12
N GLU A 256 -15.94 17.32 6.33
CA GLU A 256 -17.16 17.11 7.13
C GLU A 256 -18.01 15.93 6.62
N ARG A 257 -18.16 15.81 5.30
CA ARG A 257 -18.90 14.71 4.67
C ARG A 257 -18.16 13.38 4.77
N ALA A 258 -16.84 13.38 4.60
CA ALA A 258 -16.00 12.20 4.75
C ALA A 258 -16.03 11.69 6.19
N ASP A 259 -15.96 12.58 7.18
CA ASP A 259 -16.06 12.24 8.61
C ASP A 259 -17.43 11.67 8.96
N ALA A 260 -18.51 12.35 8.58
CA ALA A 260 -19.87 11.88 8.83
C ALA A 260 -20.10 10.50 8.21
N ARG A 261 -19.57 10.27 7.01
CA ARG A 261 -19.71 8.98 6.34
C ARG A 261 -18.79 7.92 6.93
N GLY A 262 -17.55 8.26 7.27
CA GLY A 262 -16.61 7.36 7.94
C GLY A 262 -17.20 6.85 9.25
N LYS A 263 -17.80 7.73 10.06
CA LYS A 263 -18.55 7.36 11.27
C LYS A 263 -19.71 6.42 10.96
N ALA A 264 -20.56 6.75 9.98
CA ALA A 264 -21.69 5.90 9.60
C ALA A 264 -21.24 4.51 9.10
N ILE A 265 -20.14 4.43 8.35
CA ILE A 265 -19.55 3.15 7.94
C ILE A 265 -19.05 2.40 9.17
N ILE A 266 -18.26 3.02 10.05
CA ILE A 266 -17.76 2.38 11.28
C ILE A 266 -18.92 1.89 12.16
N GLU A 267 -19.99 2.68 12.31
CA GLU A 267 -21.19 2.29 13.07
C GLU A 267 -21.89 1.09 12.44
N THR A 268 -22.11 1.11 11.12
CA THR A 268 -22.74 0.00 10.38
C THR A 268 -21.86 -1.26 10.39
N VAL A 269 -20.55 -1.06 10.20
CA VAL A 269 -19.53 -2.10 10.13
C VAL A 269 -19.18 -2.61 11.52
N ASN A 270 -19.40 -1.87 12.61
CA ASN A 270 -19.26 -2.44 13.95
C ASN A 270 -20.30 -3.54 14.18
N ASP A 271 -21.56 -3.34 13.80
CA ASP A 271 -22.58 -4.38 13.92
C ASP A 271 -22.36 -5.52 12.91
N VAL A 272 -21.96 -5.19 11.67
CA VAL A 272 -21.66 -6.19 10.63
C VAL A 272 -20.37 -6.93 10.91
N ASN A 273 -19.30 -6.31 11.41
CA ASN A 273 -18.05 -6.95 11.81
C ASN A 273 -18.26 -7.75 13.09
N VAL A 274 -18.99 -7.26 14.09
CA VAL A 274 -19.33 -8.09 15.26
C VAL A 274 -20.14 -9.32 14.83
N THR A 275 -21.03 -9.18 13.84
CA THR A 275 -21.80 -10.30 13.29
C THR A 275 -20.97 -11.19 12.34
N LEU A 276 -20.06 -10.65 11.52
CA LEU A 276 -19.14 -11.39 10.65
C LEU A 276 -18.07 -12.10 11.47
N CYS A 277 -17.54 -11.48 12.53
CA CYS A 277 -16.63 -12.10 13.50
C CYS A 277 -17.31 -13.26 14.23
N LYS A 278 -18.62 -13.15 14.50
CA LYS A 278 -19.43 -14.25 15.06
C LYS A 278 -19.77 -15.34 14.04
N THR A 279 -19.88 -15.01 12.75
CA THR A 279 -20.40 -15.91 11.71
C THR A 279 -19.30 -16.57 10.88
N VAL A 280 -18.16 -15.91 10.71
CA VAL A 280 -17.07 -16.30 9.82
C VAL A 280 -15.77 -16.20 10.61
N GLY A 281 -15.52 -17.20 11.45
CA GLY A 281 -14.28 -17.33 12.25
C GLY A 281 -12.97 -17.36 11.44
N ASP A 282 -13.03 -17.20 10.11
CA ASP A 282 -11.92 -17.36 9.18
C ASP A 282 -11.31 -16.05 8.66
N PHE A 283 -11.98 -14.90 8.81
CA PHE A 283 -11.46 -13.62 8.29
C PHE A 283 -10.14 -13.19 8.97
N PHE A 284 -9.83 -13.74 10.16
CA PHE A 284 -8.63 -13.41 10.94
C PHE A 284 -7.44 -14.34 10.74
N LEU A 285 -7.57 -15.41 9.94
CA LEU A 285 -6.46 -16.33 9.67
C LEU A 285 -5.30 -15.68 8.87
N GLN A 286 -5.52 -14.52 8.23
CA GLN A 286 -4.47 -13.83 7.45
C GLN A 286 -3.88 -12.56 8.08
N TRP A 287 -4.49 -11.98 9.13
CA TRP A 287 -4.05 -10.68 9.68
C TRP A 287 -3.83 -10.63 11.20
N GLY A 288 -3.84 -11.78 11.88
CA GLY A 288 -3.48 -11.86 13.30
C GLY A 288 -4.61 -11.39 14.23
N VAL A 289 -4.83 -12.14 15.30
CA VAL A 289 -5.99 -12.03 16.19
C VAL A 289 -5.69 -11.05 17.34
N PRO A 290 -6.56 -10.09 17.68
CA PRO A 290 -6.54 -9.49 19.01
C PRO A 290 -7.44 -10.34 19.91
N GLY A 291 -6.84 -11.28 20.63
CA GLY A 291 -7.58 -12.23 21.46
C GLY A 291 -6.71 -12.93 22.49
N ALA A 292 -6.08 -12.17 23.38
CA ALA A 292 -5.41 -12.75 24.55
C ALA A 292 -6.34 -12.87 25.78
N ASN A 293 -7.34 -11.99 25.91
CA ASN A 293 -8.21 -11.96 27.11
C ASN A 293 -9.66 -12.43 26.89
N PHE A 294 -10.07 -12.71 25.64
CA PHE A 294 -11.45 -13.07 25.29
C PHE A 294 -11.99 -14.27 26.09
N TYR A 295 -11.17 -15.30 26.31
CA TYR A 295 -11.55 -16.49 27.07
C TYR A 295 -11.68 -16.23 28.58
N LYS A 296 -10.74 -15.44 29.11
CA LYS A 296 -10.65 -15.12 30.54
C LYS A 296 -11.79 -14.21 31.00
N GLU A 297 -12.21 -13.27 30.15
CA GLU A 297 -13.26 -12.28 30.46
C GLU A 297 -14.69 -12.84 30.31
N ASN A 298 -14.86 -14.00 29.66
CA ASN A 298 -16.17 -14.59 29.39
C ASN A 298 -16.39 -15.98 30.04
N GLY A 299 -15.48 -16.42 30.92
CA GLY A 299 -15.63 -17.69 31.65
C GLY A 299 -15.64 -18.95 30.78
N LEU A 300 -15.06 -18.87 29.57
CA LEU A 300 -14.95 -19.99 28.63
C LEU A 300 -13.60 -20.70 28.82
N PRO A 301 -13.56 -22.04 28.78
CA PRO A 301 -12.30 -22.77 28.83
C PRO A 301 -11.45 -22.44 27.61
N GLN A 302 -10.15 -22.21 27.84
CA GLN A 302 -9.19 -21.91 26.78
C GLN A 302 -8.93 -23.18 25.94
N PRO A 303 -8.82 -23.10 24.60
CA PRO A 303 -8.52 -24.26 23.76
C PRO A 303 -7.07 -24.74 23.95
N ASP A 304 -6.85 -26.06 23.94
CA ASP A 304 -5.60 -26.74 24.30
C ASP A 304 -4.36 -26.44 23.43
N TYR A 305 -4.46 -25.64 22.37
CA TYR A 305 -3.34 -25.34 21.46
C TYR A 305 -2.19 -24.52 22.09
N TYR A 306 -2.35 -24.01 23.32
CA TYR A 306 -1.28 -23.35 24.07
C TYR A 306 -0.48 -24.32 24.96
N HIS A 307 -0.85 -25.60 25.06
CA HIS A 307 -0.16 -26.57 25.91
C HIS A 307 1.06 -27.26 25.25
N GLU A 308 1.30 -27.10 23.94
CA GLU A 308 2.41 -27.78 23.25
C GLU A 308 3.72 -26.95 23.13
N MET A 309 3.85 -25.84 23.86
CA MET A 309 5.13 -25.11 24.01
C MET A 309 5.77 -25.30 25.40
N GLU A 310 5.56 -26.45 26.05
CA GLU A 310 6.48 -26.91 27.09
C GLU A 310 7.62 -27.70 26.44
N ILE A 311 8.80 -27.09 26.38
CA ILE A 311 10.06 -27.81 26.12
C ILE A 311 10.26 -28.79 27.28
N PRO A 312 10.36 -30.12 27.04
CA PRO A 312 10.66 -31.05 28.12
C PRO A 312 12.06 -30.79 28.67
N LYS A 313 12.13 -30.51 29.99
CA LYS A 313 13.32 -30.82 30.79
C LYS A 313 13.35 -32.35 30.94
N ASP A 314 14.52 -32.91 30.68
CA ASP A 314 14.89 -34.34 30.80
C ASP A 314 14.32 -35.29 29.73
N LYS A 315 15.09 -35.47 28.65
CA LYS A 315 15.67 -36.75 28.19
C LYS A 315 16.61 -36.55 27.00
#